data_AF-A0A5E7U9Y0-F1
#
_entry.id   AF-A0A5E7U9Y0-F1
#
_cell.length_a   1.000
_cell.length_b   1.000
_cell.length_c   1.000
_cell.angle_alpha   90.00
_cell.angle_beta   90.00
_cell.angle_gamma   90.00
#
_symmetry.space_group_name_H-M   'P 1'
#
loop_
_entity.id
_entity.type
_entity.pdbx_description
1 polymer ?
#
loop_
_entity_poly.entity_id
_entity_poly.type
_entity_poly.pdbx_seq_one_letter_code
_entity_poly.pdbx_strand_id
1 'polypeptide(L)'
;MSDSNTAETVVTLSSKAEYENSINLSQHVPQAKTISEMVLDAFQSTRESDQIRELRAAIRQAHDSFDDDKAYELMGQLKQLKDAEAADIAALEDLSGKFPISRILSSFKDDPAFQEIVYGLALKVLNQTHQAISNPSGGKSKAAKAKKEVEVFTISKDGISVTLPLRTPRSRLSVDREALEFLGLTFVGEGEEAELESETFLDNSGAEQAVNRKNIITALQQQTAFDGYSIAAQ
;
A
#
# COMPACT_ATOMS: atom_id res chain seq x y z
N MET A 1 -45.91 -47.52 -7.96
CA MET A 1 -44.59 -46.92 -8.21
C MET A 1 -44.81 -45.49 -8.63
N SER A 2 -44.36 -44.55 -7.80
CA SER A 2 -44.23 -43.14 -8.19
C SER A 2 -42.95 -42.66 -7.55
N ASP A 3 -41.99 -42.37 -8.42
CA ASP A 3 -40.63 -41.99 -8.12
C ASP A 3 -40.54 -40.61 -7.48
N SER A 4 -39.52 -40.52 -6.64
CA SER A 4 -38.81 -39.35 -6.15
C SER A 4 -39.02 -38.04 -6.90
N ASN A 5 -39.29 -36.98 -6.13
CA ASN A 5 -38.59 -35.72 -6.32
C ASN A 5 -38.08 -35.28 -4.95
N THR A 6 -36.85 -35.68 -4.66
CA THR A 6 -36.00 -35.02 -3.67
C THR A 6 -35.92 -33.56 -4.08
N ALA A 7 -36.65 -32.70 -3.39
CA ALA A 7 -36.41 -31.27 -3.46
C ALA A 7 -34.98 -31.07 -2.95
N GLU A 8 -34.04 -30.89 -3.88
CA GLU A 8 -32.73 -30.34 -3.58
C GLU A 8 -32.99 -29.01 -2.86
N THR A 9 -32.89 -29.04 -1.54
CA THR A 9 -32.74 -27.85 -0.72
C THR A 9 -31.42 -27.24 -1.14
N VAL A 10 -31.47 -26.37 -2.16
CA VAL A 10 -30.38 -25.43 -2.45
C VAL A 10 -30.25 -24.61 -1.18
N VAL A 11 -29.27 -24.96 -0.35
CA VAL A 11 -28.81 -24.13 0.75
C VAL A 11 -28.23 -22.90 0.08
N THR A 12 -29.08 -21.91 -0.18
CA THR A 12 -28.66 -20.57 -0.57
C THR A 12 -27.90 -20.04 0.63
N LEU A 13 -26.58 -20.11 0.54
CA LEU A 13 -25.70 -19.52 1.53
C LEU A 13 -26.05 -18.02 1.57
N SER A 14 -26.11 -17.44 2.78
CA SER A 14 -26.22 -15.99 2.91
C SER A 14 -25.16 -15.32 2.05
N SER A 15 -25.45 -14.19 1.39
CA SER A 15 -24.46 -13.46 0.58
C SER A 15 -23.19 -13.13 1.36
N LYS A 16 -23.27 -13.02 2.69
CA LYS A 16 -22.10 -12.96 3.58
C LYS A 16 -21.23 -14.23 3.49
N ALA A 17 -21.85 -15.40 3.63
CA ALA A 17 -21.14 -16.68 3.54
C ALA A 17 -20.62 -16.94 2.12
N GLU A 18 -21.37 -16.57 1.08
CA GLU A 18 -20.89 -16.63 -0.31
C GLU A 18 -19.66 -15.74 -0.52
N TYR A 19 -19.69 -14.51 0.02
CA TYR A 19 -18.55 -13.59 -0.01
C TYR A 19 -17.34 -14.14 0.75
N GLU A 20 -17.52 -14.58 1.99
CA GLU A 20 -16.45 -15.14 2.83
C GLU A 20 -15.84 -16.42 2.22
N ASN A 21 -16.64 -17.22 1.51
CA ASN A 21 -16.11 -18.36 0.76
C ASN A 21 -15.35 -17.91 -0.49
N SER A 22 -15.88 -16.95 -1.24
CA SER A 22 -15.30 -16.44 -2.50
C SER A 22 -13.99 -15.69 -2.29
N ILE A 23 -13.88 -14.89 -1.23
CA ILE A 23 -12.66 -14.11 -0.93
C ILE A 23 -11.47 -15.03 -0.63
N ASN A 24 -11.71 -16.23 -0.10
CA ASN A 24 -10.70 -17.22 0.21
C ASN A 24 -10.30 -18.08 -1.00
N LEU A 25 -11.13 -18.12 -2.05
CA LEU A 25 -10.82 -18.78 -3.30
C LEU A 25 -9.78 -17.98 -4.11
N SER A 26 -8.86 -18.69 -4.78
CA SER A 26 -7.84 -18.09 -5.66
C SER A 26 -8.39 -17.56 -6.99
N GLN A 27 -9.72 -17.54 -7.15
CA GLN A 27 -10.39 -17.20 -8.41
C GLN A 27 -10.54 -15.69 -8.65
N HIS A 28 -10.40 -14.87 -7.60
CA HIS A 28 -10.46 -13.42 -7.71
C HIS A 28 -9.07 -12.78 -7.63
N VAL A 29 -8.82 -11.84 -8.55
CA VAL A 29 -7.58 -11.06 -8.62
C VAL A 29 -7.42 -10.22 -7.34
N PRO A 30 -6.20 -10.04 -6.77
CA PRO A 30 -6.02 -9.33 -5.50
C PRO A 30 -6.70 -7.97 -5.39
N GLN A 31 -6.71 -7.19 -6.47
CA GLN A 31 -7.35 -5.88 -6.51
C GLN A 31 -8.86 -5.95 -6.31
N ALA A 32 -9.52 -7.00 -6.82
CA ALA A 32 -10.95 -7.21 -6.59
C ALA A 32 -11.23 -7.46 -5.10
N LYS A 33 -10.34 -8.19 -4.42
CA LYS A 33 -10.41 -8.43 -2.97
C LYS A 33 -10.23 -7.13 -2.17
N THR A 34 -9.29 -6.29 -2.57
CA THR A 34 -9.06 -4.96 -1.95
C THR A 34 -10.26 -4.02 -2.13
N ILE A 35 -10.86 -4.00 -3.32
CA ILE A 35 -12.05 -3.17 -3.58
C ILE A 35 -13.24 -3.67 -2.75
N SER A 36 -13.44 -4.98 -2.63
CA SER A 36 -14.55 -5.53 -1.85
C SER A 36 -14.38 -5.32 -0.34
N GLU A 37 -13.17 -5.46 0.19
CA GLU A 37 -12.85 -5.15 1.60
C GLU A 37 -13.10 -3.67 1.91
N MET A 38 -12.71 -2.77 1.01
CA MET A 38 -12.97 -1.34 1.15
C MET A 38 -14.47 -0.99 1.22
N VAL A 39 -15.32 -1.70 0.49
CA VAL A 39 -16.78 -1.53 0.58
C VAL A 39 -17.27 -1.93 1.96
N LEU A 40 -16.79 -3.06 2.49
CA LEU A 40 -17.15 -3.50 3.84
C LEU A 40 -16.65 -2.55 4.91
N ASP A 41 -15.41 -2.08 4.81
CA ASP A 41 -14.81 -1.11 5.74
C ASP A 41 -15.63 0.19 5.81
N ALA A 42 -16.17 0.65 4.68
CA ALA A 42 -17.00 1.86 4.64
C ALA A 42 -18.29 1.72 5.46
N PHE A 43 -18.83 0.50 5.60
CA PHE A 43 -20.01 0.23 6.42
C PHE A 43 -19.66 -0.23 7.85
N GLN A 44 -18.44 -0.73 8.07
CA GLN A 44 -17.97 -1.27 9.34
C GLN A 44 -17.13 -0.29 10.16
N SER A 45 -16.80 0.89 9.63
CA SER A 45 -16.05 1.89 10.38
C SER A 45 -16.90 2.46 11.53
N THR A 46 -16.87 1.80 12.67
CA THR A 46 -17.42 2.34 13.92
C THR A 46 -16.46 3.41 14.42
N ARG A 47 -16.77 4.68 14.11
CA ARG A 47 -16.03 5.81 14.67
C ARG A 47 -16.67 6.14 16.01
N GLU A 48 -15.94 5.98 17.11
CA GLU A 48 -16.32 6.59 18.39
C GLU A 48 -16.64 8.07 18.13
N SER A 49 -17.74 8.58 18.70
CA SER A 49 -18.13 9.98 18.51
C SER A 49 -16.93 10.89 18.76
N ASP A 50 -16.59 11.74 17.79
CA ASP A 50 -15.45 12.66 17.91
C ASP A 50 -15.59 13.51 19.19
N GLN A 51 -16.82 13.79 19.62
CA GLN A 51 -17.14 14.48 20.86
C GLN A 51 -16.71 13.69 22.10
N ILE A 52 -16.91 12.36 22.15
CA ILE A 52 -16.42 11.52 23.26
C ILE A 52 -14.90 11.55 23.33
N ARG A 53 -14.24 11.45 22.16
CA ARG A 53 -12.78 11.49 22.09
C ARG A 53 -12.23 12.82 22.60
N GLU A 54 -12.83 13.93 22.18
CA GLU A 54 -12.48 15.27 22.63
C GLU A 54 -12.71 15.45 24.14
N LEU A 55 -13.85 14.97 24.66
CA LEU A 55 -14.15 15.07 26.08
C LEU A 55 -13.14 14.29 26.93
N ARG A 56 -12.76 13.07 26.51
CA ARG A 56 -11.72 12.29 27.19
C ARG A 56 -10.38 13.01 27.20
N ALA A 57 -10.02 13.69 26.11
CA ALA A 57 -8.80 14.49 26.05
C ALA A 57 -8.86 15.70 26.99
N ALA A 58 -9.99 16.41 27.03
CA ALA A 58 -10.22 17.54 27.92
C ALA A 58 -10.21 17.13 29.41
N ILE A 59 -10.79 15.98 29.75
CA ILE A 59 -10.74 15.40 31.12
C ILE A 59 -9.29 15.11 31.52
N ARG A 60 -8.51 14.50 30.63
CA ARG A 60 -7.09 14.22 30.89
C ARG A 60 -6.33 15.54 31.11
N GLN A 61 -6.56 16.54 30.28
CA GLN A 61 -5.94 17.85 30.43
C GLN A 61 -6.32 18.52 31.76
N ALA A 62 -7.59 18.45 32.18
CA ALA A 62 -8.06 19.00 33.44
C ALA A 62 -7.38 18.33 34.65
N HIS A 63 -7.22 17.00 34.61
CA HIS A 63 -6.45 16.26 35.61
C HIS A 63 -4.97 16.64 35.64
N ASP A 64 -4.34 16.76 34.47
CA ASP A 64 -2.93 17.15 34.35
C ASP A 64 -2.69 18.58 34.87
N SER A 65 -3.71 19.45 34.81
CA SER A 65 -3.70 20.79 35.40
C SER A 65 -4.17 20.86 36.85
N PHE A 66 -4.50 19.73 37.48
CA PHE A 66 -5.08 19.66 38.83
C PHE A 66 -6.35 20.51 39.01
N ASP A 67 -7.15 20.65 37.94
CA ASP A 67 -8.43 21.35 37.94
C ASP A 67 -9.56 20.33 38.16
N ASP A 68 -9.71 19.91 39.42
CA ASP A 68 -10.61 18.82 39.81
C ASP A 68 -12.10 19.17 39.58
N ASP A 69 -12.48 20.44 39.76
CA ASP A 69 -13.84 20.91 39.53
C ASP A 69 -14.22 20.77 38.05
N LYS A 70 -13.33 21.20 37.16
CA LYS A 70 -13.52 21.07 35.71
C LYS A 70 -13.47 19.62 35.25
N ALA A 71 -12.58 18.80 35.81
CA ALA A 71 -12.54 17.38 35.51
C ALA A 71 -13.87 16.69 35.88
N TYR A 72 -14.45 17.05 37.03
CA TYR A 72 -15.73 16.50 37.49
C TYR A 72 -16.90 16.91 36.58
N GLU A 73 -16.96 18.18 36.17
CA GLU A 73 -17.96 18.67 35.23
C GLU A 73 -17.89 17.93 33.89
N LEU A 74 -16.68 17.80 33.32
CA LEU A 74 -16.46 17.10 32.05
C LEU A 74 -16.78 15.60 32.16
N MET A 75 -16.49 14.95 33.30
CA MET A 75 -16.92 13.56 33.53
C MET A 75 -18.45 13.43 33.58
N GLY A 76 -19.15 14.41 34.16
CA GLY A 76 -20.61 14.47 34.13
C GLY A 76 -21.16 14.53 32.71
N GLN A 77 -20.59 15.39 31.87
CA GLN A 77 -20.92 15.48 30.44
C GLN A 77 -20.61 14.18 29.69
N LEU A 78 -19.46 13.53 29.97
CA LEU A 78 -19.11 12.23 29.36
C LEU A 78 -20.14 11.16 29.71
N LYS A 79 -20.59 11.13 30.96
CA LYS A 79 -21.60 10.18 31.42
C LYS A 79 -22.93 10.41 30.70
N GLN A 80 -23.41 11.66 30.64
CA GLN A 80 -24.64 11.99 29.94
C GLN A 80 -24.59 11.58 28.47
N LEU A 81 -23.47 11.84 27.79
CA LEU A 81 -23.29 11.48 26.39
C LEU A 81 -23.29 9.94 26.20
N LYS A 82 -22.63 9.19 27.09
CA LYS A 82 -22.67 7.72 27.06
C LYS A 82 -24.05 7.14 27.36
N ASP A 83 -24.77 7.71 28.31
CA ASP A 83 -26.13 7.28 28.63
C ASP A 83 -27.06 7.56 27.43
N ALA A 84 -26.85 8.67 26.72
CA ALA A 84 -27.55 8.98 25.48
C ALA A 84 -27.18 8.00 24.36
N GLU A 85 -25.90 7.67 24.13
CA GLU A 85 -25.51 6.65 23.14
C GLU A 85 -26.14 5.28 23.45
N ALA A 86 -26.19 4.89 24.72
CA ALA A 86 -26.84 3.64 25.12
C ALA A 86 -28.36 3.67 24.84
N ALA A 87 -29.01 4.81 25.08
CA ALA A 87 -30.42 5.00 24.76
C ALA A 87 -30.67 4.98 23.24
N ASP A 88 -29.80 5.62 22.46
CA ASP A 88 -29.87 5.62 20.99
C ASP A 88 -29.71 4.20 20.43
N ILE A 89 -28.75 3.43 20.94
CA ILE A 89 -28.57 2.01 20.56
C ILE A 89 -29.84 1.21 20.87
N ALA A 90 -30.41 1.36 22.06
CA ALA A 90 -31.65 0.67 22.44
C ALA A 90 -32.84 1.06 21.52
N ALA A 91 -32.93 2.33 21.15
CA ALA A 91 -33.96 2.81 20.21
C ALA A 91 -33.77 2.23 18.80
N LEU A 92 -32.52 2.11 18.34
CA LEU A 92 -32.20 1.49 17.05
C LEU A 92 -32.51 -0.01 17.04
N GLU A 93 -32.22 -0.73 18.14
CA GLU A 93 -32.59 -2.14 18.31
C GLU A 93 -34.11 -2.33 18.24
N ASP A 94 -34.87 -1.51 18.97
CA ASP A 94 -36.33 -1.52 18.94
C ASP A 94 -36.90 -1.23 17.53
N LEU A 95 -36.32 -0.26 16.81
CA LEU A 95 -36.69 0.03 15.42
C LEU A 95 -36.45 -1.17 14.50
N SER A 96 -35.29 -1.84 14.66
CA SER A 96 -34.93 -3.03 13.88
C SER A 96 -35.83 -4.23 14.17
N GLY A 97 -36.36 -4.34 15.39
CA GLY A 97 -37.35 -5.35 15.75
C GLY A 97 -38.73 -5.09 15.15
N LYS A 98 -39.08 -3.82 14.91
CA LYS A 98 -40.40 -3.40 14.38
C LYS A 98 -40.47 -3.40 12.86
N PHE A 99 -39.38 -3.10 12.17
CA PHE A 99 -39.36 -2.97 10.71
C PHE A 99 -38.18 -3.72 10.09
N PRO A 100 -38.40 -4.43 8.96
CA PRO A 100 -37.30 -5.04 8.24
C PRO A 100 -36.34 -3.95 7.73
N ILE A 101 -35.03 -4.23 7.76
CA ILE A 101 -33.99 -3.27 7.37
C ILE A 101 -34.19 -2.71 5.95
N SER A 102 -34.70 -3.50 5.02
CA SER A 102 -35.02 -3.05 3.65
C SER A 102 -36.08 -1.94 3.61
N ARG A 103 -37.06 -1.97 4.53
CA ARG A 103 -38.08 -0.94 4.66
C ARG A 103 -37.50 0.33 5.30
N ILE A 104 -36.63 0.18 6.29
CA ILE A 104 -35.91 1.30 6.91
C ILE A 104 -35.06 2.00 5.85
N LEU A 105 -34.20 1.27 5.14
CA LEU A 105 -33.33 1.84 4.09
C LEU A 105 -34.12 2.52 2.98
N SER A 106 -35.22 1.92 2.52
CA SER A 106 -36.04 2.53 1.46
C SER A 106 -36.75 3.81 1.90
N SER A 107 -37.00 4.02 3.20
CA SER A 107 -37.50 5.31 3.70
C SER A 107 -36.48 6.45 3.63
N PHE A 108 -35.17 6.14 3.60
CA PHE A 108 -34.10 7.14 3.49
C PHE A 108 -33.58 7.34 2.06
N LYS A 109 -34.19 6.72 1.05
CA LYS A 109 -33.71 6.77 -0.35
C LYS A 109 -33.55 8.21 -0.89
N ASP A 110 -34.38 9.14 -0.41
CA ASP A 110 -34.40 10.54 -0.84
C ASP A 110 -33.72 11.47 0.20
N ASP A 111 -33.20 10.92 1.29
CA ASP A 111 -32.46 11.67 2.30
C ASP A 111 -31.08 12.08 1.75
N PRO A 112 -30.70 13.37 1.78
CA PRO A 112 -29.44 13.83 1.23
C PRO A 112 -28.20 13.18 1.87
N ALA A 113 -28.22 12.93 3.18
CA ALA A 113 -27.09 12.32 3.88
C ALA A 113 -26.95 10.84 3.51
N PHE A 114 -28.07 10.13 3.37
CA PHE A 114 -28.06 8.76 2.88
C PHE A 114 -27.56 8.69 1.43
N GLN A 115 -28.00 9.61 0.56
CA GLN A 115 -27.51 9.71 -0.80
C GLN A 115 -26.00 10.00 -0.86
N GLU A 116 -25.49 10.91 -0.03
CA GLU A 116 -24.06 11.22 0.02
C GLU A 116 -23.22 9.99 0.38
N ILE A 117 -23.68 9.16 1.32
CA ILE A 117 -23.01 7.89 1.67
C ILE A 117 -23.01 6.93 0.49
N VAL A 118 -24.17 6.70 -0.13
CA VAL A 118 -24.33 5.74 -1.23
C VAL A 118 -23.53 6.17 -2.46
N TYR A 119 -23.65 7.43 -2.89
CA TYR A 119 -22.92 7.97 -4.03
C TYR A 119 -21.42 8.11 -3.73
N GLY A 120 -21.04 8.47 -2.51
CA GLY A 120 -19.66 8.50 -2.07
C GLY A 120 -18.99 7.13 -2.16
N LEU A 121 -19.68 6.07 -1.72
CA LEU A 121 -19.21 4.70 -1.86
C LEU A 121 -19.13 4.28 -3.34
N ALA A 122 -20.16 4.58 -4.14
CA ALA A 122 -20.17 4.29 -5.57
C ALA A 122 -18.99 4.96 -6.30
N LEU A 123 -18.71 6.23 -5.99
CA LEU A 123 -17.58 6.97 -6.53
C LEU A 123 -16.24 6.35 -6.10
N LYS A 124 -16.12 5.93 -4.84
CA LYS A 124 -14.92 5.26 -4.33
C LYS A 124 -14.66 3.96 -5.07
N VAL A 125 -15.69 3.12 -5.25
CA VAL A 125 -15.61 1.87 -6.03
C VAL A 125 -15.25 2.16 -7.48
N LEU A 126 -15.88 3.17 -8.10
CA LEU A 126 -15.60 3.56 -9.48
C LEU A 126 -14.12 3.94 -9.67
N ASN A 127 -13.61 4.82 -8.81
CA ASN A 127 -12.22 5.28 -8.88
C ASN A 127 -11.22 4.15 -8.64
N GLN A 128 -11.50 3.27 -7.69
CA GLN A 128 -10.61 2.16 -7.34
C GLN A 128 -10.63 1.05 -8.38
N THR A 129 -11.81 0.77 -8.96
CA THR A 129 -11.93 -0.13 -10.10
C THR A 129 -11.18 0.43 -11.31
N HIS A 130 -11.33 1.73 -11.59
CA HIS A 130 -10.57 2.38 -12.66
C HIS A 130 -9.06 2.28 -12.42
N GLN A 131 -8.59 2.51 -11.20
CA GLN A 131 -7.18 2.33 -10.83
C GLN A 131 -6.72 0.87 -11.00
N ALA A 132 -7.52 -0.10 -10.57
CA ALA A 132 -7.20 -1.52 -10.70
C ALA A 132 -7.13 -1.99 -12.15
N ILE A 133 -8.00 -1.46 -13.02
CA ILE A 133 -8.00 -1.79 -14.46
C ILE A 133 -6.86 -1.08 -15.20
N SER A 134 -6.61 0.20 -14.89
CA SER A 134 -5.52 0.98 -15.51
C SER A 134 -4.14 0.51 -15.04
N ASN A 135 -4.02 0.01 -13.81
CA ASN A 135 -2.79 -0.51 -13.20
C ASN A 135 -2.99 -1.92 -12.59
N PRO A 136 -3.10 -2.97 -13.42
CA PRO A 136 -3.40 -4.34 -12.97
C PRO A 136 -2.28 -5.03 -12.17
N SER A 137 -1.13 -4.39 -11.98
CA SER A 137 0.02 -4.91 -11.22
C SER A 137 0.02 -4.55 -9.71
N GLY A 138 -1.05 -3.95 -9.20
CA GLY A 138 -1.23 -3.54 -7.80
C GLY A 138 -1.24 -4.65 -6.73
N GLY A 139 -1.11 -5.93 -7.08
CA GLY A 139 -0.87 -7.02 -6.12
C GLY A 139 0.58 -7.00 -5.63
N LYS A 140 0.83 -6.44 -4.43
CA LYS A 140 2.15 -6.43 -3.75
C LYS A 140 3.35 -6.12 -4.65
N SER A 141 3.23 -5.12 -5.51
CA SER A 141 4.40 -4.50 -6.12
C SER A 141 4.84 -3.36 -5.20
N LYS A 142 6.00 -3.52 -4.53
CA LYS A 142 6.77 -2.41 -3.95
C LYS A 142 6.60 -1.21 -4.87
N ALA A 143 6.08 -0.10 -4.34
CA ALA A 143 5.89 1.17 -4.99
C ALA A 143 6.59 1.24 -6.35
N ALA A 144 5.83 1.08 -7.44
CA ALA A 144 6.25 1.59 -8.73
C ALA A 144 6.27 3.11 -8.59
N LYS A 145 7.31 3.63 -7.93
CA LYS A 145 7.85 4.94 -8.24
C LYS A 145 7.94 4.97 -9.75
N ALA A 146 7.41 6.05 -10.34
CA ALA A 146 7.57 6.38 -11.75
C ALA A 146 8.89 5.81 -12.24
N LYS A 147 8.86 5.03 -13.34
CA LYS A 147 10.06 4.57 -14.04
C LYS A 147 10.94 5.81 -14.20
N LYS A 148 11.88 6.02 -13.29
CA LYS A 148 12.98 6.91 -13.51
C LYS A 148 13.69 6.21 -14.65
N GLU A 149 13.71 6.85 -15.81
CA GLU A 149 14.48 6.37 -16.95
C GLU A 149 15.83 5.91 -16.41
N VAL A 150 16.17 4.65 -16.70
CA VAL A 150 17.44 4.10 -16.28
C VAL A 150 18.48 4.96 -16.97
N GLU A 151 19.21 5.77 -16.20
CA GLU A 151 20.28 6.60 -16.74
C GLU A 151 21.35 5.62 -17.26
N VAL A 152 21.45 5.50 -18.58
CA VAL A 152 22.43 4.64 -19.24
C VAL A 152 23.66 5.49 -19.54
N PHE A 153 24.81 5.02 -19.08
CA PHE A 153 26.07 5.66 -19.39
C PHE A 153 26.83 4.82 -20.42
N THR A 154 27.51 5.48 -21.34
CA THR A 154 28.46 4.85 -22.26
C THR A 154 29.86 5.14 -21.75
N ILE A 155 30.62 4.09 -21.45
CA ILE A 155 32.03 4.15 -21.06
C ILE A 155 32.87 3.85 -22.29
N SER A 156 33.82 4.73 -22.61
CA SER A 156 34.63 4.63 -23.83
C SER A 156 36.12 4.75 -23.54
N LYS A 157 36.91 3.89 -24.18
CA LYS A 157 38.38 3.94 -24.19
C LYS A 157 38.91 3.32 -25.49
N ASP A 158 39.92 3.95 -26.10
CA ASP A 158 40.63 3.45 -27.29
C ASP A 158 39.70 3.05 -28.46
N GLY A 159 38.59 3.79 -28.64
CA GLY A 159 37.60 3.54 -29.70
C GLY A 159 36.59 2.42 -29.42
N ILE A 160 36.70 1.74 -28.27
CA ILE A 160 35.73 0.72 -27.80
C ILE A 160 34.81 1.36 -26.77
N SER A 161 33.52 0.98 -26.78
CA SER A 161 32.52 1.50 -25.85
C SER A 161 31.61 0.40 -25.30
N VAL A 162 31.28 0.50 -24.01
CA VAL A 162 30.37 -0.41 -23.30
C VAL A 162 29.35 0.40 -22.51
N THR A 163 28.17 -0.17 -22.26
CA THR A 163 27.11 0.52 -21.52
C THR A 163 27.06 0.11 -20.06
N LEU A 164 26.93 1.09 -19.16
CA LEU A 164 26.71 0.89 -17.73
C LEU A 164 25.41 1.57 -17.29
N PRO A 165 24.32 0.81 -17.08
CA PRO A 165 23.05 1.37 -16.64
C PRO A 165 23.01 1.61 -15.13
N LEU A 166 22.66 2.83 -14.71
CA LEU A 166 22.38 3.16 -13.31
C LEU A 166 20.98 2.68 -12.92
N ARG A 167 20.89 1.47 -12.38
CA ARG A 167 19.62 0.81 -12.03
C ARG A 167 19.16 1.10 -10.60
N THR A 168 17.86 1.33 -10.46
CA THR A 168 17.13 1.30 -9.18
C THR A 168 15.90 0.40 -9.31
N PRO A 169 15.74 -0.69 -8.53
CA PRO A 169 16.55 -1.13 -7.37
C PRO A 169 17.93 -1.72 -7.74
N ARG A 170 18.80 -1.90 -6.73
CA ARG A 170 20.16 -2.44 -6.89
C ARG A 170 20.12 -3.89 -7.41
N SER A 171 20.68 -4.15 -8.60
CA SER A 171 20.97 -5.49 -9.13
C SER A 171 22.39 -5.95 -8.75
N ARG A 172 22.65 -7.27 -8.80
CA ARG A 172 24.02 -7.82 -8.65
C ARG A 172 24.97 -7.18 -9.66
N LEU A 173 26.25 -7.05 -9.31
CA LEU A 173 27.27 -6.45 -10.19
C LEU A 173 27.62 -7.37 -11.37
N SER A 174 27.44 -8.68 -11.23
CA SER A 174 27.60 -9.68 -12.30
C SER A 174 26.75 -9.39 -13.55
N VAL A 175 25.65 -8.65 -13.42
CA VAL A 175 24.80 -8.23 -14.56
C VAL A 175 25.53 -7.24 -15.49
N ASP A 176 26.48 -6.45 -14.97
CA ASP A 176 27.27 -5.50 -15.77
C ASP A 176 28.73 -5.93 -15.88
N ARG A 177 28.97 -7.25 -15.84
CA ARG A 177 30.30 -7.85 -15.90
C ARG A 177 31.14 -7.29 -17.04
N GLU A 178 30.57 -7.20 -18.24
CA GLU A 178 31.25 -6.64 -19.42
C GLU A 178 31.80 -5.21 -19.18
N ALA A 179 30.98 -4.33 -18.59
CA ALA A 179 31.40 -2.96 -18.33
C ALA A 179 32.44 -2.86 -17.21
N LEU A 180 32.38 -3.75 -16.22
CA LEU A 180 33.31 -3.80 -15.09
C LEU A 180 34.65 -4.43 -15.49
N GLU A 181 34.64 -5.50 -16.27
CA GLU A 181 35.85 -6.10 -16.86
C GLU A 181 36.51 -5.14 -17.85
N PHE A 182 35.73 -4.35 -18.60
CA PHE A 182 36.26 -3.30 -19.46
C PHE A 182 37.05 -2.24 -18.67
N LEU A 183 36.68 -1.98 -17.41
CA LEU A 183 37.41 -1.09 -16.49
C LEU A 183 38.59 -1.77 -15.77
N GLY A 184 38.83 -3.06 -16.04
CA GLY A 184 39.91 -3.83 -15.43
C GLY A 184 39.56 -4.52 -14.10
N LEU A 185 38.26 -4.63 -13.76
CA LEU A 185 37.81 -5.40 -12.59
C LEU A 185 37.67 -6.88 -12.94
N THR A 186 38.18 -7.75 -12.08
CA THR A 186 38.13 -9.20 -12.29
C THR A 186 36.95 -9.84 -11.55
N PHE A 187 36.33 -10.84 -12.17
CA PHE A 187 35.34 -11.70 -11.55
C PHE A 187 35.86 -13.13 -11.40
N VAL A 188 35.53 -13.78 -10.28
CA VAL A 188 35.80 -15.19 -10.00
C VAL A 188 34.48 -15.97 -10.08
N GLY A 189 34.46 -17.06 -10.85
CA GLY A 189 33.28 -17.90 -11.07
C GLY A 189 32.58 -17.68 -12.42
N GLU A 190 31.49 -18.43 -12.64
CA GLU A 190 30.77 -18.49 -13.91
C GLU A 190 29.32 -17.99 -13.78
N GLY A 191 28.82 -17.35 -14.84
CA GLY A 191 27.42 -16.91 -14.93
C GLY A 191 27.03 -15.85 -13.89
N GLU A 192 25.77 -15.88 -13.46
CA GLU A 192 25.18 -14.91 -12.54
C GLU A 192 25.70 -15.03 -11.09
N GLU A 193 26.38 -16.13 -10.76
CA GLU A 193 27.01 -16.41 -9.47
C GLU A 193 28.48 -15.97 -9.42
N ALA A 194 29.02 -15.36 -10.48
CA ALA A 194 30.37 -14.80 -10.46
C ALA A 194 30.45 -13.61 -9.50
N GLU A 195 31.46 -13.62 -8.63
CA GLU A 195 31.72 -12.58 -7.63
C GLU A 195 32.95 -11.75 -8.02
N LEU A 196 33.01 -10.50 -7.57
CA LEU A 196 34.18 -9.65 -7.81
C LEU A 196 35.38 -10.16 -7.00
N GLU A 197 36.55 -10.21 -7.64
CA GLU A 197 37.81 -10.55 -6.96
C GLU A 197 38.19 -9.49 -5.91
N SER A 198 37.87 -8.21 -6.18
CA SER A 198 38.02 -7.09 -5.25
C SER A 198 36.74 -6.29 -5.14
N GLU A 199 36.29 -6.05 -3.93
CA GLU A 199 35.13 -5.19 -3.65
C GLU A 199 35.46 -3.69 -3.64
N THR A 200 36.74 -3.33 -3.80
CA THR A 200 37.22 -1.95 -3.84
C THR A 200 38.11 -1.66 -5.05
N PHE A 201 38.14 -0.39 -5.47
CA PHE A 201 39.09 0.16 -6.44
C PHE A 201 39.80 1.38 -5.84
N LEU A 202 41.01 1.67 -6.28
CA LEU A 202 41.77 2.83 -5.83
C LEU A 202 41.45 4.04 -6.71
N ASP A 203 41.30 5.20 -6.08
CA ASP A 203 41.32 6.47 -6.77
C ASP A 203 42.75 6.99 -6.98
N ASN A 204 42.89 8.06 -7.77
CA ASN A 204 44.17 8.68 -8.13
C ASN A 204 44.87 9.31 -6.91
N SER A 205 44.20 9.43 -5.75
CA SER A 205 44.78 9.85 -4.48
C SER A 205 45.23 8.67 -3.60
N GLY A 206 45.02 7.44 -4.07
CA GLY A 206 45.33 6.20 -3.35
C GLY A 206 44.30 5.80 -2.31
N ALA A 207 43.10 6.40 -2.31
CA ALA A 207 42.03 6.02 -1.40
C ALA A 207 41.16 4.90 -2.00
N GLU A 208 40.76 3.94 -1.17
CA GLU A 208 39.90 2.83 -1.57
C GLU A 208 38.43 3.26 -1.64
N GLN A 209 37.80 2.96 -2.76
CA GLN A 209 36.39 3.21 -3.04
C GLN A 209 35.68 1.88 -3.28
N ALA A 210 34.50 1.69 -2.67
CA ALA A 210 33.71 0.49 -2.91
C ALA A 210 33.27 0.40 -4.38
N VAL A 211 33.37 -0.79 -4.98
CA VAL A 211 32.92 -1.09 -6.34
C VAL A 211 31.39 -1.11 -6.35
N ASN A 212 30.81 0.01 -6.77
CA ASN A 212 29.39 0.10 -7.10
C ASN A 212 29.18 1.07 -8.25
N ARG A 213 28.07 0.91 -8.98
CA ARG A 213 27.75 1.70 -10.18
C ARG A 213 27.86 3.21 -9.96
N LYS A 214 27.38 3.70 -8.80
CA LYS A 214 27.42 5.14 -8.47
C LYS A 214 28.86 5.62 -8.30
N ASN A 215 29.69 4.90 -7.55
CA ASN A 215 31.08 5.26 -7.32
C ASN A 215 31.89 5.23 -8.62
N ILE A 216 31.65 4.23 -9.47
CA ILE A 216 32.32 4.10 -10.79
C ILE A 216 31.95 5.27 -11.70
N ILE A 217 30.65 5.57 -11.84
CA ILE A 217 30.17 6.70 -12.65
C ILE A 217 30.75 8.01 -12.12
N THR A 218 30.74 8.21 -10.80
CA THR A 218 31.29 9.42 -10.17
C THR A 218 32.78 9.54 -10.44
N ALA A 219 33.53 8.45 -10.29
CA ALA A 219 34.97 8.46 -10.51
C ALA A 219 35.35 8.74 -11.97
N LEU A 220 34.59 8.19 -12.93
CA LEU A 220 34.77 8.47 -14.36
C LEU A 220 34.37 9.90 -14.74
N GLN A 221 33.27 10.42 -14.19
CA GLN A 221 32.81 11.80 -14.45
C GLN A 221 33.77 12.85 -13.88
N GLN A 222 34.33 12.57 -12.69
CA GLN A 222 35.26 13.48 -12.01
C GLN A 222 36.72 13.21 -12.38
N GLN A 223 36.99 12.18 -13.18
CA GLN A 223 38.33 11.74 -13.56
C GLN A 223 39.24 11.49 -12.34
N THR A 224 38.66 10.91 -11.29
CA THR A 224 39.37 10.58 -10.05
C THR A 224 39.86 9.14 -10.03
N ALA A 225 39.48 8.28 -10.98
CA ALA A 225 40.01 6.94 -11.17
C ALA A 225 39.79 6.50 -12.64
N PHE A 226 40.33 5.34 -13.01
CA PHE A 226 40.21 4.75 -14.35
C PHE A 226 40.79 5.65 -15.45
N ASP A 227 42.09 5.94 -15.35
CA ASP A 227 42.77 6.81 -16.31
C ASP A 227 42.66 6.30 -17.76
N GLY A 228 42.37 7.24 -18.67
CA GLY A 228 42.17 6.98 -20.09
C GLY A 228 40.76 6.52 -20.47
N TYR A 229 39.84 6.35 -19.52
CA TYR A 229 38.43 6.12 -19.80
C TYR A 229 37.63 7.43 -19.80
N SER A 230 36.57 7.47 -20.58
CA SER A 230 35.60 8.57 -20.62
C SER A 230 34.18 8.03 -20.44
N ILE A 231 33.27 8.87 -19.96
CA ILE A 231 31.88 8.50 -19.74
C ILE A 231 30.92 9.58 -20.25
N ALA A 232 29.86 9.16 -20.93
CA ALA A 232 28.79 10.04 -21.39
C ALA A 232 27.43 9.45 -21.00
N ALA A 233 26.51 10.29 -20.50
CA ALA A 233 25.11 9.90 -20.39
C ALA A 233 24.52 9.77 -21.80
N GLN A 234 23.73 8.71 -22.03
CA GLN A 234 22.90 8.56 -23.24
C GLN A 234 21.65 9.43 -23.17
#